data_AF-A0A093XBI6-F1
#
_entry.id   AF-A0A093XBI6-F1
#
_cell.length_a   1.000
_cell.length_b   1.000
_cell.length_c   1.000
_cell.angle_alpha   90.00
_cell.angle_beta   90.00
_cell.angle_gamma   90.00
#
_symmetry.space_group_name_H-M   'P 1'
#
loop_
_entity.id
_entity.type
_entity.pdbx_description
1 polymer ?
#
loop_
_entity_poly.entity_id
_entity_poly.type
_entity_poly.pdbx_seq_one_letter_code
_entity_poly.pdbx_strand_id
1 'polypeptide(L)'
;MDLLFDGSLSIRERDDFRVAVIAYYVNHLTTEEIAQIRHRCESNEWHQNCQVLWSGLDQQQVQRWANSHGLQTLKAILGPLMDQWHETKHKKQLSTCMKGASAIFAWYISHGDTVTVLSPPPPERFHPSKQTNFQTIEEPILKGIIRGISVPRIEIVHPMVKGAEDFHYQIWPADETHTWIEKFGKEAIPKPHWREVKANFLEKMSQKLPIYGLKPKDLELSAGGTSRSEKVQDQDEGKGEGVKVSLIEPIRG
;
A
#
# COMPACT_ATOMS: atom_id res chain seq x y z
N MET A 1 11.87 18.90 7.79
CA MET A 1 12.92 18.64 6.80
C MET A 1 12.25 17.90 5.66
N ASP A 2 11.86 18.67 4.65
CA ASP A 2 11.28 18.18 3.42
C ASP A 2 12.35 17.48 2.58
N LEU A 3 12.16 16.20 2.28
CA LEU A 3 12.97 15.50 1.31
C LEU A 3 12.18 15.28 0.02
N LEU A 4 12.47 16.19 -0.92
CA LEU A 4 12.63 15.99 -2.36
C LEU A 4 11.43 15.45 -3.15
N PHE A 5 10.47 16.35 -3.39
CA PHE A 5 9.79 16.43 -4.69
C PHE A 5 10.45 17.54 -5.51
N ASP A 6 10.87 17.23 -6.74
CA ASP A 6 11.34 18.23 -7.71
C ASP A 6 10.25 19.32 -7.85
N GLY A 7 10.65 20.58 -7.67
CA GLY A 7 9.77 21.75 -7.53
C GLY A 7 9.04 22.16 -8.80
N SER A 8 8.69 21.22 -9.68
CA SER A 8 8.16 21.47 -11.02
C SER A 8 6.66 21.78 -11.06
N LEU A 9 5.91 21.47 -10.01
CA LEU A 9 4.46 21.73 -9.94
C LEU A 9 4.12 22.84 -8.95
N SER A 10 3.32 23.81 -9.38
CA SER A 10 2.72 24.80 -8.51
C SER A 10 1.77 24.16 -7.49
N ILE A 11 1.50 24.84 -6.38
CA ILE A 11 0.60 24.35 -5.32
C ILE A 11 -0.79 24.00 -5.89
N ARG A 12 -1.29 24.79 -6.84
CA ARG A 12 -2.58 24.54 -7.51
C ARG A 12 -2.56 23.28 -8.36
N GLU A 13 -1.50 23.06 -9.14
CA GLU A 13 -1.37 21.85 -9.97
C GLU A 13 -1.26 20.58 -9.12
N ARG A 14 -0.63 20.67 -7.93
CA ARG A 14 -0.59 19.57 -6.96
C ARG A 14 -1.98 19.26 -6.38
N ASP A 15 -2.74 20.29 -6.05
CA ASP A 15 -4.09 20.13 -5.49
C ASP A 15 -5.08 19.61 -6.55
N ASP A 16 -4.99 20.09 -7.79
CA ASP A 16 -5.79 19.59 -8.92
C ASP A 16 -5.49 18.12 -9.23
N PHE A 17 -4.22 17.72 -9.22
CA PHE A 17 -3.81 16.32 -9.38
C PHE A 17 -4.38 15.43 -8.27
N ARG A 18 -4.28 15.88 -7.02
CA ARG A 18 -4.79 15.17 -5.84
C ARG A 18 -6.30 15.01 -5.85
N VAL A 19 -7.04 16.03 -6.29
CA VAL A 19 -8.50 15.97 -6.47
C VAL A 19 -8.85 15.03 -7.64
N ALA A 20 -8.10 15.06 -8.74
CA ALA A 20 -8.32 14.21 -9.90
C ALA A 20 -8.13 12.71 -9.60
N VAL A 21 -7.21 12.32 -8.72
CA VAL A 21 -7.02 10.90 -8.34
C VAL A 21 -8.21 10.36 -7.55
N ILE A 22 -8.74 11.09 -6.57
CA ILE A 22 -9.96 10.67 -5.87
C ILE A 22 -11.14 10.66 -6.84
N ALA A 23 -11.28 11.73 -7.65
CA ALA A 23 -12.33 11.79 -8.67
C ALA A 23 -12.25 10.60 -9.64
N TYR A 24 -11.05 10.17 -10.03
CA TYR A 24 -10.86 8.99 -10.88
C TYR A 24 -11.48 7.72 -10.28
N TYR A 25 -11.23 7.44 -9.00
CA TYR A 25 -11.82 6.27 -8.35
C TYR A 25 -13.32 6.43 -8.11
N VAL A 26 -13.74 7.65 -7.74
CA VAL A 26 -15.13 7.98 -7.45
C VAL A 26 -15.99 7.98 -8.73
N ASN A 27 -15.41 8.20 -9.91
CA ASN A 27 -16.08 8.05 -11.21
C ASN A 27 -16.58 6.63 -11.51
N HIS A 28 -16.26 5.65 -10.66
CA HIS A 28 -16.82 4.30 -10.73
C HIS A 28 -18.12 4.14 -9.92
N LEU A 29 -18.56 5.18 -9.23
CA LEU A 29 -19.79 5.24 -8.46
C LEU A 29 -20.77 6.22 -9.13
N THR A 30 -22.07 5.96 -9.00
CA THR A 30 -23.09 6.96 -9.35
C THR A 30 -23.15 8.05 -8.28
N THR A 31 -23.72 9.20 -8.62
CA THR A 31 -23.95 10.29 -7.65
C THR A 31 -24.75 9.81 -6.43
N GLU A 32 -25.73 8.93 -6.65
CA GLU A 32 -26.55 8.33 -5.59
C GLU A 32 -25.72 7.41 -4.69
N GLU A 33 -24.87 6.55 -5.27
CA GLU A 33 -23.98 5.68 -4.49
C GLU A 33 -23.00 6.48 -3.65
N ILE A 34 -22.45 7.57 -4.20
CA ILE A 34 -21.58 8.50 -3.47
C ILE A 34 -22.34 9.13 -2.31
N ALA A 35 -23.55 9.63 -2.55
CA ALA A 35 -24.37 10.25 -1.53
C ALA A 35 -24.68 9.28 -0.38
N GLN A 36 -25.00 8.03 -0.68
CA GLN A 36 -25.27 7.00 0.32
C GLN A 36 -24.03 6.65 1.16
N ILE A 37 -22.87 6.48 0.52
CA ILE A 37 -21.62 6.20 1.24
C ILE A 37 -21.27 7.36 2.17
N ARG A 38 -21.34 8.59 1.65
CA ARG A 38 -21.06 9.80 2.44
C ARG A 38 -22.02 9.95 3.61
N HIS A 39 -23.32 9.79 3.38
CA HIS A 39 -24.33 9.85 4.42
C HIS A 39 -24.01 8.89 5.57
N ARG A 40 -23.55 7.66 5.28
CA ARG A 40 -23.16 6.72 6.33
C ARG A 40 -21.91 7.16 7.08
N CYS A 41 -20.90 7.67 6.39
CA CYS A 41 -19.70 8.21 7.02
C CYS A 41 -19.94 9.51 7.81
N GLU A 42 -21.02 10.24 7.52
CA GLU A 42 -21.43 11.48 8.20
C GLU A 42 -22.51 11.22 9.28
N SER A 43 -23.08 10.01 9.31
CA SER A 43 -24.13 9.63 10.26
C SER A 43 -23.57 9.22 11.62
N ASN A 44 -24.46 9.09 12.61
CA ASN A 44 -24.14 8.55 13.93
C ASN A 44 -23.66 7.08 13.90
N GLU A 45 -23.75 6.38 12.76
CA GLU A 45 -23.16 5.05 12.60
C GLU A 45 -21.63 5.12 12.53
N TRP A 46 -21.06 6.26 12.11
CA TRP A 46 -19.61 6.46 12.02
C TRP A 46 -19.01 6.82 13.37
N HIS A 47 -18.13 5.97 13.88
CA HIS A 47 -17.41 6.21 15.12
C HIS A 47 -15.97 6.58 14.79
N GLN A 48 -15.58 7.84 14.99
CA GLN A 48 -14.22 8.30 14.65
C GLN A 48 -13.15 7.44 15.32
N ASN A 49 -12.08 7.12 14.59
CA ASN A 49 -10.98 6.26 15.02
C ASN A 49 -11.37 4.78 15.27
N CYS A 50 -12.61 4.38 14.98
CA CYS A 50 -13.06 2.99 15.08
C CYS A 50 -13.11 2.30 13.70
N GLN A 51 -12.24 2.70 12.78
CA GLN A 51 -12.17 2.10 11.44
C GLN A 51 -11.00 1.14 11.33
N VAL A 52 -11.22 0.05 10.60
CA VAL A 52 -10.18 -0.94 10.31
C VAL A 52 -10.11 -1.24 8.82
N LEU A 53 -8.90 -1.18 8.30
CA LEU A 53 -8.54 -1.55 6.93
C LEU A 53 -7.83 -2.91 6.96
N TRP A 54 -7.68 -3.54 5.81
CA TRP A 54 -7.01 -4.83 5.76
C TRP A 54 -6.45 -5.16 4.37
N SER A 55 -5.42 -5.99 4.36
CA SER A 55 -4.82 -6.50 3.14
C SER A 55 -4.34 -7.94 3.35
N GLY A 56 -4.62 -8.83 2.40
CA GLY A 56 -4.05 -10.19 2.41
C GLY A 56 -4.68 -11.18 3.39
N LEU A 57 -5.79 -10.83 4.02
CA LEU A 57 -6.49 -11.68 4.98
C LEU A 57 -7.81 -12.21 4.43
N ASP A 58 -8.36 -13.25 5.06
CA ASP A 58 -9.73 -13.67 4.77
C ASP A 58 -10.74 -12.66 5.31
N GLN A 59 -11.77 -12.37 4.51
CA GLN A 59 -12.78 -11.38 4.86
C GLN A 59 -13.58 -11.74 6.12
N GLN A 60 -13.91 -13.02 6.33
CA GLN A 60 -14.67 -13.42 7.51
C GLN A 60 -13.81 -13.32 8.77
N GLN A 61 -12.51 -13.63 8.67
CA GLN A 61 -11.58 -13.43 9.77
C GLN A 61 -11.47 -11.95 10.15
N VAL A 62 -11.27 -11.07 9.16
CA VAL A 62 -11.22 -9.61 9.37
C VAL A 62 -12.49 -9.12 10.03
N GLN A 63 -13.66 -9.51 9.52
CA GLN A 63 -14.93 -9.03 10.07
C GLN A 63 -15.16 -9.51 11.50
N ARG A 64 -14.77 -10.76 11.84
CA ARG A 64 -14.84 -11.28 13.21
C ARG A 64 -13.95 -10.49 14.16
N TRP A 65 -12.69 -10.24 13.76
CA TRP A 65 -11.76 -9.47 14.57
C TRP A 65 -12.23 -8.01 14.74
N ALA A 66 -12.74 -7.39 13.66
CA ALA A 66 -13.31 -6.04 13.74
C ALA A 66 -14.48 -5.97 14.72
N ASN A 67 -15.43 -6.92 14.62
CA ASN A 67 -16.59 -6.97 15.50
C ASN A 67 -16.21 -7.17 16.97
N SER A 68 -15.22 -8.03 17.27
CA SER A 68 -14.78 -8.26 18.65
C SER A 68 -14.11 -7.03 19.29
N HIS A 69 -13.62 -6.10 18.46
CA HIS A 69 -12.96 -4.86 18.88
C HIS A 69 -13.85 -3.62 18.74
N GLY A 70 -15.11 -3.77 18.33
CA GLY A 70 -16.00 -2.63 18.07
C GLY A 70 -15.54 -1.76 16.90
N LEU A 71 -14.79 -2.34 15.95
CA LEU A 71 -14.26 -1.65 14.78
C LEU A 71 -15.09 -1.90 13.53
N GLN A 72 -15.03 -0.94 12.61
CA GLN A 72 -15.86 -0.87 11.41
C GLN A 72 -15.00 -1.07 10.16
N THR A 73 -15.32 -2.11 9.39
CA THR A 73 -14.73 -2.33 8.06
C THR A 73 -15.48 -1.51 7.00
N LEU A 74 -14.87 -1.30 5.83
CA LEU A 74 -15.58 -0.73 4.67
C LEU A 74 -16.89 -1.46 4.38
N LYS A 75 -16.90 -2.80 4.42
CA LYS A 75 -18.12 -3.57 4.14
C LYS A 75 -19.20 -3.33 5.21
N ALA A 76 -18.81 -3.22 6.48
CA ALA A 76 -19.74 -2.89 7.55
C ALA A 76 -20.37 -1.51 7.33
N ILE A 77 -19.57 -0.51 6.95
CA ILE A 77 -20.07 0.83 6.61
C ILE A 77 -20.95 0.82 5.35
N LEU A 78 -20.63 0.05 4.32
CA LEU A 78 -21.48 -0.05 3.14
C LEU A 78 -22.85 -0.66 3.45
N GLY A 79 -22.89 -1.65 4.35
CA GLY A 79 -24.12 -2.27 4.83
C GLY A 79 -25.03 -2.72 3.68
N PRO A 80 -26.32 -2.35 3.67
CA PRO A 80 -27.28 -2.69 2.60
C PRO A 80 -26.85 -2.32 1.18
N LEU A 81 -26.01 -1.29 1.01
CA LEU A 81 -25.49 -0.92 -0.31
C LEU A 81 -24.62 -2.03 -0.90
N MET A 82 -23.89 -2.77 -0.06
CA MET A 82 -23.10 -3.91 -0.49
C MET A 82 -23.99 -5.04 -1.03
N ASP A 83 -25.11 -5.32 -0.36
CA ASP A 83 -26.06 -6.36 -0.76
C ASP A 83 -26.72 -5.98 -2.09
N GLN A 84 -27.15 -4.72 -2.23
CA GLN A 84 -27.66 -4.19 -3.49
C GLN A 84 -26.63 -4.34 -4.63
N TRP A 85 -25.35 -4.05 -4.38
CA TRP A 85 -24.31 -4.23 -5.40
C TRP A 85 -24.10 -5.68 -5.78
N HIS A 86 -24.21 -6.60 -4.83
CA HIS A 86 -24.12 -8.03 -5.12
C HIS A 86 -25.27 -8.53 -6.00
N GLU A 87 -26.46 -7.96 -5.85
CA GLU A 87 -27.65 -8.31 -6.66
C GLU A 87 -27.62 -7.66 -8.05
N THR A 88 -27.15 -6.42 -8.14
CA THR A 88 -27.34 -5.58 -9.34
C THR A 88 -26.11 -5.47 -10.23
N LYS A 89 -24.90 -5.68 -9.70
CA LYS A 89 -23.65 -5.45 -10.43
C LYS A 89 -22.92 -6.74 -10.73
N HIS A 90 -22.39 -6.84 -11.95
CA HIS A 90 -21.48 -7.93 -12.30
C HIS A 90 -20.09 -7.72 -11.66
N LYS A 91 -19.29 -8.80 -11.58
CA LYS A 91 -18.01 -8.83 -10.86
C LYS A 91 -17.06 -7.66 -11.16
N LYS A 92 -16.95 -7.24 -12.42
CA LYS A 92 -16.07 -6.13 -12.83
C LYS A 92 -16.57 -4.79 -12.31
N GLN A 93 -17.87 -4.51 -12.43
CA GLN A 93 -18.50 -3.32 -11.87
C GLN A 93 -18.38 -3.29 -10.34
N LEU A 94 -18.63 -4.42 -9.68
CA LEU A 94 -18.47 -4.52 -8.23
C LEU A 94 -17.03 -4.16 -7.81
N SER A 95 -16.02 -4.69 -8.50
CA SER A 95 -14.62 -4.36 -8.23
C SER A 95 -14.33 -2.87 -8.40
N THR A 96 -14.88 -2.21 -9.43
CA THR A 96 -14.67 -0.77 -9.64
C THR A 96 -15.42 0.08 -8.61
N CYS A 97 -16.65 -0.27 -8.24
CA CYS A 97 -17.40 0.41 -7.18
C CYS A 97 -16.68 0.27 -5.83
N MET A 98 -16.13 -0.90 -5.52
CA MET A 98 -15.31 -1.11 -4.31
C MET A 98 -14.07 -0.20 -4.27
N LYS A 99 -13.46 0.12 -5.41
CA LYS A 99 -12.34 1.08 -5.46
C LYS A 99 -12.81 2.50 -5.14
N GLY A 100 -13.95 2.92 -5.68
CA GLY A 100 -14.53 4.23 -5.36
C GLY A 100 -14.92 4.34 -3.89
N ALA A 101 -15.56 3.31 -3.33
CA ALA A 101 -15.94 3.27 -1.92
C ALA A 101 -14.73 3.26 -0.98
N SER A 102 -13.70 2.49 -1.34
CA SER A 102 -12.41 2.46 -0.64
C SER A 102 -11.74 3.83 -0.60
N ALA A 103 -11.77 4.58 -1.71
CA ALA A 103 -11.26 5.96 -1.74
C ALA A 103 -12.04 6.91 -0.81
N ILE A 104 -13.38 6.85 -0.84
CA ILE A 104 -14.22 7.68 0.05
C ILE A 104 -13.96 7.31 1.52
N PHE A 105 -13.95 6.02 1.85
CA PHE A 105 -13.73 5.53 3.21
C PHE A 105 -12.37 5.95 3.77
N ALA A 106 -11.28 5.77 3.00
CA ALA A 106 -9.95 6.23 3.39
C ALA A 106 -9.88 7.75 3.59
N TRP A 107 -10.62 8.52 2.79
CA TRP A 107 -10.70 9.97 2.96
C TRP A 107 -11.40 10.37 4.26
N TYR A 108 -12.50 9.71 4.65
CA TYR A 108 -13.10 9.98 5.97
C TYR A 108 -12.19 9.56 7.12
N ILE A 109 -11.51 8.41 7.00
CA ILE A 109 -10.52 7.97 8.01
C ILE A 109 -9.40 8.99 8.17
N SER A 110 -8.93 9.63 7.09
CA SER A 110 -7.80 10.56 7.16
C SER A 110 -8.07 11.81 8.00
N HIS A 111 -9.32 12.07 8.41
CA HIS A 111 -9.69 13.13 9.35
C HIS A 111 -9.64 12.68 10.82
N GLY A 112 -9.34 11.41 11.08
CA GLY A 112 -9.09 10.86 12.41
C GLY A 112 -7.65 11.01 12.87
N ASP A 113 -7.39 10.52 14.07
CA ASP A 113 -6.06 10.53 14.71
C ASP A 113 -5.28 9.25 14.41
N THR A 114 -5.98 8.14 14.22
CA THR A 114 -5.35 6.85 13.97
C THR A 114 -6.24 5.90 13.17
N VAL A 115 -5.63 4.92 12.52
CA VAL A 115 -6.32 3.80 11.88
C VAL A 115 -5.52 2.52 12.06
N THR A 116 -6.26 1.41 12.26
CA THR A 116 -5.69 0.07 12.32
C THR A 116 -5.77 -0.61 10.95
N VAL A 117 -4.68 -1.28 10.57
CA VAL A 117 -4.60 -2.12 9.36
C VAL A 117 -4.34 -3.56 9.79
N LEU A 118 -5.15 -4.50 9.28
CA LEU A 118 -4.91 -5.92 9.48
C LEU A 118 -4.14 -6.49 8.30
N SER A 119 -3.08 -7.24 8.56
CA SER A 119 -2.33 -7.91 7.49
C SER A 119 -1.71 -9.23 7.94
N PRO A 120 -1.22 -10.06 7.01
CA PRO A 120 -0.22 -11.06 7.33
C PRO A 120 0.98 -10.45 8.07
N PRO A 121 1.66 -11.22 8.93
CA PRO A 121 2.85 -10.76 9.64
C PRO A 121 4.07 -10.56 8.72
N PRO A 122 5.10 -9.84 9.17
CA PRO A 122 6.40 -9.77 8.50
C PRO A 122 6.98 -11.15 8.19
N PRO A 123 7.81 -11.28 7.14
CA PRO A 123 8.31 -10.21 6.29
C PRO A 123 7.36 -9.77 5.16
N GLU A 124 6.39 -10.60 4.77
CA GLU A 124 5.48 -10.33 3.65
C GLU A 124 4.12 -9.82 4.14
N ARG A 125 4.08 -8.58 4.65
CA ARG A 125 2.84 -7.98 5.18
C ARG A 125 1.81 -7.66 4.10
N PHE A 126 2.28 -7.27 2.92
CA PHE A 126 1.42 -6.81 1.84
C PHE A 126 1.73 -7.55 0.56
N HIS A 127 0.77 -7.49 -0.37
CA HIS A 127 0.90 -8.17 -1.64
C HIS A 127 2.13 -7.64 -2.42
N PRO A 128 3.03 -8.50 -2.91
CA PRO A 128 4.26 -8.08 -3.59
C PRO A 128 4.03 -7.21 -4.83
N SER A 129 2.91 -7.44 -5.54
CA SER A 129 2.55 -6.63 -6.73
C SER A 129 2.21 -5.16 -6.43
N LYS A 130 2.00 -4.79 -5.16
CA LYS A 130 1.56 -3.45 -4.73
C LYS A 130 0.22 -2.99 -5.33
N GLN A 131 -0.67 -3.93 -5.66
CA GLN A 131 -1.92 -3.63 -6.39
C GLN A 131 -3.21 -3.90 -5.61
N THR A 132 -3.11 -4.09 -4.30
CA THR A 132 -4.31 -4.14 -3.46
C THR A 132 -4.96 -2.77 -3.40
N ASN A 133 -6.26 -2.72 -3.05
CA ASN A 133 -6.93 -1.45 -2.80
C ASN A 133 -6.23 -0.67 -1.68
N PHE A 134 -5.79 -1.38 -0.63
CA PHE A 134 -4.99 -0.77 0.44
C PHE A 134 -3.75 -0.06 -0.10
N GLN A 135 -2.89 -0.76 -0.84
CA GLN A 135 -1.63 -0.19 -1.33
C GLN A 135 -1.79 0.87 -2.42
N THR A 136 -2.82 0.76 -3.26
CA THR A 136 -2.99 1.68 -4.41
C THR A 136 -3.90 2.86 -4.15
N ILE A 137 -4.82 2.74 -3.18
CA ILE A 137 -5.89 3.72 -2.95
C ILE A 137 -5.82 4.23 -1.51
N GLU A 138 -5.96 3.33 -0.54
CA GLU A 138 -6.23 3.70 0.86
C GLU A 138 -4.98 4.27 1.51
N GLU A 139 -3.85 3.55 1.46
CA GLU A 139 -2.58 3.97 2.05
C GLU A 139 -2.10 5.34 1.51
N PRO A 140 -2.11 5.62 0.20
CA PRO A 140 -1.76 6.95 -0.30
C PRO A 140 -2.68 8.08 0.18
N ILE A 141 -3.98 7.83 0.34
CA ILE A 141 -4.92 8.81 0.91
C ILE A 141 -4.61 9.03 2.39
N LEU A 142 -4.44 7.96 3.17
CA LEU A 142 -4.16 8.03 4.60
C LEU A 142 -2.83 8.72 4.91
N LYS A 143 -1.82 8.55 4.07
CA LYS A 143 -0.53 9.24 4.19
C LYS A 143 -0.57 10.70 3.72
N GLY A 144 -1.73 11.19 3.26
CA GLY A 144 -1.89 12.55 2.75
C GLY A 144 -1.19 12.81 1.42
N ILE A 145 -0.72 11.77 0.72
CA ILE A 145 -0.16 11.90 -0.63
C ILE A 145 -1.24 12.48 -1.56
N ILE A 146 -2.48 12.02 -1.36
CA ILE A 146 -3.69 12.45 -2.06
C ILE A 146 -4.49 13.38 -1.13
N ARG A 147 -4.64 14.65 -1.52
CA ARG A 147 -5.31 15.78 -0.81
C ARG A 147 -4.59 16.41 0.38
N GLY A 148 -3.41 15.93 0.79
CA GLY A 148 -2.62 16.59 1.83
C GLY A 148 -3.12 16.40 3.27
N ILE A 149 -4.29 15.77 3.46
CA ILE A 149 -4.82 15.40 4.78
C ILE A 149 -4.34 13.98 5.07
N SER A 150 -3.53 13.81 6.11
CA SER A 150 -3.00 12.52 6.53
C SER A 150 -3.49 12.17 7.92
N VAL A 151 -3.74 10.87 8.15
CA VAL A 151 -3.85 10.37 9.52
C VAL A 151 -2.50 10.54 10.22
N PRO A 152 -2.46 11.03 11.47
CA PRO A 152 -1.22 11.14 12.23
C PRO A 152 -0.51 9.81 12.44
N ARG A 153 -1.26 8.69 12.55
CA ARG A 153 -0.69 7.37 12.84
C ARG A 153 -1.42 6.23 12.14
N ILE A 154 -0.67 5.35 11.48
CA ILE A 154 -1.19 4.06 11.00
C ILE A 154 -0.57 2.95 11.85
N GLU A 155 -1.42 2.16 12.49
CA GLU A 155 -1.04 0.99 13.27
C GLU A 155 -1.38 -0.28 12.49
N ILE A 156 -0.61 -1.34 12.72
CA ILE A 156 -0.83 -2.63 12.08
C ILE A 156 -0.92 -3.74 13.11
N VAL A 157 -1.77 -4.73 12.82
CA VAL A 157 -2.03 -5.91 13.66
C VAL A 157 -2.02 -7.17 12.81
N HIS A 158 -1.55 -8.27 13.40
CA HIS A 158 -1.44 -9.57 12.74
C HIS A 158 -2.30 -10.64 13.43
N PRO A 159 -3.63 -10.62 13.21
CA PRO A 159 -4.58 -11.46 13.95
C PRO A 159 -4.44 -12.97 13.71
N MET A 160 -3.60 -13.38 12.75
CA MET A 160 -3.32 -14.78 12.44
C MET A 160 -2.22 -15.40 13.31
N VAL A 161 -1.45 -14.60 14.04
CA VAL A 161 -0.34 -15.07 14.85
C VAL A 161 -0.78 -15.21 16.29
N LYS A 162 -0.78 -16.46 16.78
CA LYS A 162 -1.18 -16.76 18.15
C LYS A 162 -0.29 -16.03 19.16
N GLY A 163 -0.90 -15.34 20.13
CA GLY A 163 -0.22 -14.47 21.10
C GLY A 163 0.09 -13.06 20.61
N ALA A 164 -0.14 -12.75 19.32
CA ALA A 164 0.04 -11.43 18.73
C ALA A 164 -1.27 -10.90 18.12
N GLU A 165 -2.41 -11.50 18.44
CA GLU A 165 -3.69 -11.24 17.79
C GLU A 165 -4.12 -9.78 17.91
N ASP A 166 -3.73 -9.16 19.03
CA ASP A 166 -4.05 -7.78 19.40
C ASP A 166 -2.77 -6.96 19.65
N PHE A 167 -1.64 -7.41 19.09
CA PHE A 167 -0.40 -6.66 19.18
C PHE A 167 -0.33 -5.60 18.08
N HIS A 168 -0.31 -4.33 18.49
CA HIS A 168 -0.20 -3.17 17.62
C HIS A 168 1.25 -2.69 17.54
N TYR A 169 1.68 -2.28 16.34
CA TYR A 169 2.86 -1.45 16.17
C TYR A 169 2.65 -0.47 15.02
N GLN A 170 3.41 0.62 15.04
CA GLN A 170 3.28 1.70 14.07
C GLN A 170 3.96 1.36 12.73
N ILE A 171 3.34 1.73 11.62
CA ILE A 171 3.94 1.66 10.28
C ILE A 171 4.03 3.02 9.57
N TRP A 172 3.36 4.04 10.14
CA TRP A 172 3.40 5.42 9.68
C TRP A 172 3.17 6.36 10.87
N PRO A 173 3.95 7.45 11.01
CA PRO A 173 4.98 7.94 10.10
C PRO A 173 6.33 7.22 10.23
N ALA A 174 6.61 6.59 11.38
CA ALA A 174 7.79 5.75 11.58
C ALA A 174 7.40 4.27 11.55
N ASP A 175 8.20 3.44 10.88
CA ASP A 175 7.99 2.00 10.82
C ASP A 175 8.69 1.31 12.01
N GLU A 176 7.88 0.79 12.93
CA GLU A 176 8.31 0.12 14.15
C GLU A 176 8.21 -1.41 14.06
N THR A 177 8.25 -1.98 12.84
CA THR A 177 8.18 -3.44 12.61
C THR A 177 9.20 -4.24 13.43
N HIS A 178 10.35 -3.65 13.74
CA HIS A 178 11.38 -4.29 14.57
C HIS A 178 10.83 -4.73 15.94
N THR A 179 9.93 -3.96 16.55
CA THR A 179 9.29 -4.29 17.83
C THR A 179 8.46 -5.58 17.76
N TRP A 180 7.84 -5.83 16.61
CA TRP A 180 7.11 -7.06 16.35
C TRP A 180 8.06 -8.23 16.14
N ILE A 181 9.12 -8.05 15.34
CA ILE A 181 10.12 -9.08 15.04
C ILE A 181 10.84 -9.54 16.31
N GLU A 182 11.20 -8.63 17.21
CA GLU A 182 11.83 -8.96 18.49
C GLU A 182 10.97 -9.87 19.36
N LYS A 183 9.64 -9.67 19.34
CA LYS A 183 8.70 -10.43 20.16
C LYS A 183 8.25 -11.74 19.52
N PHE A 184 7.99 -11.74 18.21
CA PHE A 184 7.29 -12.83 17.52
C PHE A 184 8.06 -13.40 16.32
N GLY A 185 9.19 -12.82 15.93
CA GLY A 185 9.93 -13.19 14.71
C GLY A 185 10.57 -14.58 14.73
N LYS A 186 10.52 -15.30 15.86
CA LYS A 186 10.98 -16.69 15.98
C LYS A 186 9.90 -17.73 15.68
N GLU A 187 8.64 -17.31 15.59
CA GLU A 187 7.51 -18.20 15.32
C GLU A 187 7.50 -18.65 13.85
N ALA A 188 7.10 -19.89 13.60
CA ALA A 188 6.94 -20.40 12.24
C ALA A 188 5.70 -19.77 11.60
N ILE A 189 5.91 -18.72 10.82
CA ILE A 189 4.84 -17.95 10.18
C ILE A 189 4.42 -18.64 8.88
N PRO A 190 3.12 -18.99 8.72
CA PRO A 190 2.61 -19.46 7.44
C PRO A 190 2.79 -18.38 6.37
N LYS A 191 3.34 -18.77 5.21
CA LYS A 191 3.44 -17.84 4.08
C LYS A 191 2.04 -17.43 3.62
N PRO A 192 1.78 -16.12 3.43
CA PRO A 192 0.49 -15.67 2.93
C PRO A 192 0.23 -16.22 1.53
N HIS A 193 -0.98 -16.73 1.31
CA HIS A 193 -1.43 -17.16 -0.01
C HIS A 193 -2.02 -15.96 -0.77
N TRP A 194 -1.20 -15.35 -1.63
CA TRP A 194 -1.60 -14.22 -2.44
C TRP A 194 -2.43 -14.65 -3.65
N ARG A 195 -3.58 -13.99 -3.87
CA ARG A 195 -4.33 -14.12 -5.13
C ARG A 195 -3.64 -13.34 -6.23
N GLU A 196 -3.55 -13.91 -7.44
CA GLU A 196 -2.98 -13.19 -8.58
C GLU A 196 -3.71 -11.86 -8.86
N VAL A 197 -2.94 -10.78 -9.01
CA VAL A 197 -3.45 -9.45 -9.37
C VAL A 197 -2.86 -9.03 -10.71
N LYS A 198 -3.71 -8.63 -11.66
CA LYS A 198 -3.26 -8.16 -12.99
C LYS A 198 -2.70 -6.73 -12.90
N ALA A 199 -1.38 -6.60 -13.05
CA ALA A 199 -0.64 -5.34 -13.22
C ALA A 199 -1.28 -4.42 -14.25
N ASN A 200 -1.94 -3.36 -13.78
CA ASN A 200 -2.65 -2.46 -14.67
C ASN A 200 -2.86 -1.04 -14.12
N PHE A 201 -2.57 -0.74 -12.86
CA PHE A 201 -3.13 0.47 -12.27
C PHE A 201 -2.29 1.74 -12.50
N LEU A 202 -1.06 1.79 -11.98
CA LEU A 202 -0.17 2.94 -12.16
C LEU A 202 0.24 3.10 -13.64
N GLU A 203 0.41 1.99 -14.35
CA GLU A 203 0.72 1.97 -15.77
C GLU A 203 -0.45 2.48 -16.64
N LYS A 204 -1.70 2.16 -16.31
CA LYS A 204 -2.86 2.77 -17.02
C LYS A 204 -3.12 4.19 -16.60
N MET A 205 -2.79 4.57 -15.36
CA MET A 205 -2.95 5.96 -14.90
C MET A 205 -1.91 6.85 -15.57
N SER A 206 -0.64 6.42 -15.65
CA SER A 206 0.41 7.13 -16.38
C SER A 206 0.13 7.24 -17.89
N GLN A 207 -0.52 6.23 -18.49
CA GLN A 207 -0.99 6.27 -19.88
C GLN A 207 -2.25 7.15 -20.10
N LYS A 208 -3.06 7.40 -19.06
CA LYS A 208 -4.30 8.23 -19.15
C LYS A 208 -4.14 9.66 -18.62
N LEU A 209 -3.02 9.96 -17.95
CA LEU A 209 -2.59 11.29 -17.54
C LEU A 209 -2.09 12.27 -18.64
N PRO A 210 -1.97 11.94 -19.96
CA PRO A 210 -1.57 12.93 -20.96
C PRO A 210 -2.52 14.13 -21.07
N ILE A 211 -3.69 14.08 -20.45
CA ILE A 211 -4.63 15.20 -20.43
C ILE A 211 -4.11 16.37 -19.56
N TYR A 212 -3.13 16.13 -18.66
CA TYR A 212 -2.62 17.16 -17.72
C TYR A 212 -1.09 17.24 -17.61
N GLY A 213 -0.33 16.68 -18.57
CA GLY A 213 1.09 17.02 -18.76
C GLY A 213 2.12 16.43 -17.78
N LEU A 214 1.77 15.45 -16.93
CA LEU A 214 2.70 14.84 -15.97
C LEU A 214 3.36 13.56 -16.47
N LYS A 215 4.65 13.39 -16.14
CA LYS A 215 5.47 12.25 -16.61
C LYS A 215 5.44 11.12 -15.57
N PRO A 216 5.52 9.85 -16.00
CA PRO A 216 5.49 8.67 -15.11
C PRO A 216 6.53 8.66 -13.97
N LYS A 217 7.61 9.44 -14.11
CA LYS A 217 8.74 9.49 -13.15
C LYS A 217 8.38 10.08 -11.80
N ASP A 218 7.31 10.87 -11.72
CA ASP A 218 6.87 11.53 -10.47
C ASP A 218 6.16 10.56 -9.51
N LEU A 219 5.84 9.33 -9.96
CA LEU A 219 5.23 8.26 -9.17
C LEU A 219 6.23 7.24 -8.58
N GLU A 220 7.49 7.21 -9.04
CA GLU A 220 8.41 6.11 -8.72
C GLU A 220 9.21 6.28 -7.40
N LEU A 221 9.04 7.37 -6.67
CA LEU A 221 9.87 7.71 -5.50
C LEU A 221 9.58 6.91 -4.20
N SER A 222 8.99 5.71 -4.25
CA SER A 222 8.99 4.79 -3.09
C SER A 222 9.40 3.34 -3.39
N ALA A 223 10.16 3.12 -4.46
CA ALA A 223 10.75 1.81 -4.73
C ALA A 223 12.22 1.93 -5.15
N GLY A 224 13.14 1.79 -4.19
CA GLY A 224 14.54 1.53 -4.53
C GLY A 224 15.58 2.07 -3.57
N GLY A 225 15.71 1.48 -2.38
CA GLY A 225 17.02 1.33 -1.78
C GLY A 225 17.74 0.21 -2.50
N THR A 226 18.43 0.51 -3.60
CA THR A 226 19.25 -0.48 -4.30
C THR A 226 20.68 -0.36 -3.80
N SER A 227 21.11 -1.38 -3.07
CA SER A 227 22.52 -1.68 -2.82
C SER A 227 23.25 -1.81 -4.16
N ARG A 228 24.25 -0.94 -4.34
CA ARG A 228 25.18 -0.93 -5.47
C ARG A 228 26.10 -2.15 -5.35
N SER A 229 25.84 -3.19 -6.14
CA SER A 229 26.85 -4.21 -6.46
C SER A 229 27.58 -3.76 -7.72
N GLU A 230 28.81 -3.25 -7.55
CA GLU A 230 29.75 -3.03 -8.66
C GLU A 230 30.11 -4.39 -9.28
N LYS A 231 29.68 -4.60 -10.53
CA LYS A 231 30.30 -5.57 -11.42
C LYS A 231 31.41 -4.85 -12.17
N VAL A 232 32.66 -5.14 -11.78
CA VAL A 232 33.84 -4.86 -12.60
C VAL A 232 33.76 -5.75 -13.83
N GLN A 233 33.92 -5.13 -14.99
CA GLN A 233 33.85 -5.74 -16.30
C GLN A 233 35.29 -5.87 -16.81
N ASP A 234 35.87 -7.07 -16.68
CA ASP A 234 37.15 -7.39 -17.31
C ASP A 234 36.92 -7.63 -18.80
N GLN A 235 37.59 -6.83 -19.62
CA GLN A 235 37.79 -7.05 -21.05
C GLN A 235 39.09 -7.82 -21.21
N ASP A 236 39.02 -9.02 -21.80
CA ASP A 236 40.18 -9.79 -22.22
C ASP A 236 40.13 -9.97 -23.75
N GLU A 237 41.00 -9.26 -24.45
CA GLU A 237 41.44 -9.56 -25.82
C GLU A 237 42.95 -9.32 -25.92
N GLY A 238 43.73 -10.40 -25.78
CA GLY A 238 44.55 -10.89 -26.90
C GLY A 238 45.96 -10.33 -27.15
N LYS A 239 46.93 -11.25 -26.99
CA LYS A 239 48.18 -11.47 -27.75
C LYS A 239 49.45 -10.70 -27.38
N GLY A 240 50.54 -11.47 -27.21
CA GLY A 240 51.86 -11.09 -27.72
C GLY A 240 53.07 -11.47 -26.87
N GLU A 241 53.59 -12.69 -27.07
CA GLU A 241 55.00 -13.12 -27.05
C GLU A 241 56.06 -12.42 -26.17
N GLY A 242 56.76 -13.25 -25.37
CA GLY A 242 58.20 -13.44 -25.59
C GLY A 242 59.18 -13.12 -24.46
N VAL A 243 59.95 -14.16 -24.07
CA VAL A 243 61.35 -14.14 -23.56
C VAL A 243 61.54 -13.77 -22.06
N LYS A 244 62.39 -14.38 -21.21
CA LYS A 244 63.09 -15.68 -21.05
C LYS A 244 63.94 -15.55 -19.75
N VAL A 245 64.08 -16.64 -18.96
CA VAL A 245 65.15 -16.96 -17.95
C VAL A 245 65.25 -16.03 -16.71
N SER A 246 65.32 -16.46 -15.44
CA SER A 246 66.27 -17.45 -14.89
C SER A 246 65.92 -17.91 -13.46
N LEU A 247 66.34 -19.15 -13.20
CA LEU A 247 66.58 -19.89 -11.96
C LEU A 247 66.85 -19.09 -10.66
N ILE A 248 66.41 -19.66 -9.53
CA ILE A 248 67.26 -20.27 -8.46
C ILE A 248 66.34 -21.11 -7.53
N GLU A 249 66.63 -22.41 -7.41
CA GLU A 249 66.22 -23.30 -6.29
C GLU A 249 67.37 -23.36 -5.24
N PRO A 250 67.35 -24.23 -4.21
CA PRO A 250 66.40 -24.45 -3.10
C PRO A 250 67.15 -24.39 -1.73
N ILE A 251 66.46 -24.67 -0.62
CA ILE A 251 66.80 -25.72 0.39
C ILE A 251 66.13 -25.48 1.75
N ARG A 252 65.47 -26.56 2.17
CA ARG A 252 65.01 -27.07 3.48
C ARG A 252 65.49 -26.39 4.78
N GLY A 253 64.54 -26.34 5.71
CA GLY A 253 64.70 -26.65 7.14
C GLY A 253 63.45 -27.39 7.60
#